data_AF-A0A960D9A2-F1
#
_entry.id   AF-A0A960D9A2-F1
#
_cell.length_a   1.000
_cell.length_b   1.000
_cell.length_c   1.000
_cell.angle_alpha   90.00
_cell.angle_beta   90.00
_cell.angle_gamma   90.00
#
_symmetry.space_group_name_H-M   'P 1'
#
loop_
_entity.id
_entity.type
_entity.pdbx_description
1 polymer ?
#
loop_
_entity_poly.entity_id
_entity_poly.type
_entity_poly.pdbx_seq_one_letter_code
_entity_poly.pdbx_strand_id
1 'polypeptide(L)'
;MDAVPFRGSDAVRRGKLTRNDLRRRYRAVYRDVYIGNDEVLTARSRGRAAWLATGSPLAGVSAAAVLGTRWLSAQAPAEIVRRDRHAPPGIVAHSWRLHPGDVCVVSRMRVTTPARTAFDIGRTLTCSDAVPILDALMNATRLGTDEVLALADARPGMRGVRRLREVLDMVDGGAESPQESRLRLVLTGAGLPKPQTQIEFRGLRIRVDMGWWRWKVAVEYDGIQHWNDAKQRSWDIERIAKLEEAGWAVVRVSAEMLARRSEAIVERVREKLRAAGCPV
;
A
#
# COMPACT_ATOMS: atom_id res chain seq x y z
N MET A 1 5.62 19.15 1.84
CA MET A 1 5.10 19.38 0.47
C MET A 1 5.85 18.42 -0.42
N ASP A 2 5.18 17.54 -1.17
CA ASP A 2 5.89 16.55 -1.99
C ASP A 2 6.78 17.25 -3.03
N ALA A 3 8.00 16.77 -3.18
CA ALA A 3 8.90 17.20 -4.24
C ALA A 3 8.18 17.17 -5.60
N VAL A 4 8.30 18.25 -6.38
CA VAL A 4 7.51 18.44 -7.60
C VAL A 4 8.37 18.33 -8.86
N PRO A 5 8.38 17.17 -9.56
CA PRO A 5 9.02 17.07 -10.86
C PRO A 5 8.40 17.99 -11.90
N PHE A 6 9.26 18.51 -12.78
CA PHE A 6 8.91 19.46 -13.82
C PHE A 6 9.72 19.22 -15.10
N ARG A 7 9.22 19.74 -16.23
CA ARG A 7 9.93 19.72 -17.51
C ARG A 7 10.96 20.86 -17.57
N GLY A 8 12.22 20.52 -17.85
CA GLY A 8 13.32 21.48 -17.90
C GLY A 8 13.15 22.48 -19.04
N SER A 9 12.85 21.99 -20.24
CA SER A 9 12.57 22.81 -21.42
C SER A 9 11.45 23.82 -21.19
N ASP A 10 10.37 23.43 -20.51
CA ASP A 10 9.26 24.31 -20.16
C ASP A 10 9.67 25.40 -19.18
N ALA A 11 10.45 25.05 -18.15
CA ALA A 11 10.93 26.02 -17.17
C ALA A 11 11.88 27.05 -17.80
N VAL A 12 12.77 26.60 -18.69
CA VAL A 12 13.70 27.47 -19.41
C VAL A 12 12.98 28.39 -20.39
N ARG A 13 12.08 27.82 -21.21
CA ARG A 13 11.29 28.58 -22.18
C ARG A 13 10.43 29.66 -21.54
N ARG A 14 9.94 29.43 -20.31
CA ARG A 14 9.13 30.40 -19.55
C ARG A 14 9.96 31.40 -18.73
N GLY A 15 11.30 31.39 -18.88
CA GLY A 15 12.20 32.28 -18.15
C GLY A 15 12.28 32.02 -16.64
N LYS A 16 11.74 30.88 -16.15
CA LYS A 16 11.76 30.55 -14.72
C LYS A 16 13.10 30.03 -14.24
N LEU A 17 13.86 29.38 -15.13
CA LEU A 17 15.16 28.79 -14.86
C LEU A 17 16.07 28.96 -16.08
N THR A 18 17.38 28.97 -15.86
CA THR A 18 18.38 28.88 -16.93
C THR A 18 18.85 27.43 -17.11
N ARG A 19 19.53 27.14 -18.23
CA ARG A 19 20.21 25.83 -18.41
C ARG A 19 21.27 25.58 -17.34
N ASN A 20 21.90 26.64 -16.81
CA ASN A 20 22.87 26.53 -15.73
C ASN A 20 22.18 26.13 -14.42
N ASP A 21 21.01 26.70 -14.13
CA ASP A 21 20.21 26.32 -12.96
C ASP A 21 19.85 24.84 -12.96
N LEU A 22 19.38 24.33 -14.11
CA LEU A 22 19.05 22.90 -14.28
C LEU A 22 20.24 21.98 -13.98
N ARG A 23 21.48 22.41 -14.25
CA ARG A 23 22.69 21.62 -13.99
C ARG A 23 23.16 21.70 -12.54
N ARG A 24 23.01 22.87 -11.89
CA ARG A 24 23.57 23.10 -10.54
C ARG A 24 22.61 22.74 -9.41
N ARG A 25 21.30 22.94 -9.61
CA ARG A 25 20.30 22.87 -8.53
C ARG A 25 19.33 21.69 -8.65
N TYR A 26 19.39 20.96 -9.77
CA TYR A 26 18.45 19.89 -10.09
C TYR A 26 19.16 18.67 -10.66
N ARG A 27 18.53 17.50 -10.47
CA ARG A 27 18.94 16.24 -11.07
C ARG A 27 17.85 15.72 -12.01
N ALA A 28 18.27 15.10 -13.11
CA ALA A 28 17.34 14.49 -14.04
C ALA A 28 16.75 13.19 -13.46
N VAL A 29 15.43 13.06 -13.50
CA VAL A 29 14.71 11.81 -13.20
C VAL A 29 14.52 11.01 -14.49
N TYR A 30 14.10 11.69 -15.56
CA TYR A 30 14.00 11.17 -16.92
C TYR A 30 14.48 12.24 -17.90
N ARG A 31 14.56 11.92 -19.20
CA ARG A 31 14.93 12.91 -20.23
C ARG A 31 14.01 14.14 -20.14
N ASP A 32 14.63 15.31 -19.99
CA ASP A 32 13.95 16.62 -19.83
C ASP A 32 13.05 16.75 -18.59
N VAL A 33 13.12 15.82 -17.62
CA VAL A 33 12.31 15.89 -16.39
C VAL A 33 13.22 15.92 -15.18
N TYR A 34 13.07 16.96 -14.37
CA TYR A 34 13.99 17.30 -13.29
C TYR A 34 13.29 17.38 -11.93
N ILE A 35 14.06 17.15 -10.88
CA ILE A 35 13.70 17.31 -9.46
C ILE A 35 14.85 18.02 -8.74
N GLY A 36 14.56 18.74 -7.65
CA GLY A 36 15.59 19.41 -6.85
C GLY A 36 16.63 18.42 -6.30
N ASN A 37 17.88 18.86 -6.12
CA ASN A 37 18.97 17.98 -5.66
C ASN A 37 18.72 17.41 -4.26
N ASP A 38 18.12 18.20 -3.37
CA ASP A 38 17.87 17.80 -1.97
C ASP A 38 16.49 17.15 -1.77
N GLU A 39 15.69 17.09 -2.84
CA GLU A 39 14.34 16.56 -2.80
C GLU A 39 14.32 15.03 -2.87
N VAL A 40 13.48 14.40 -2.06
CA VAL A 40 13.30 12.94 -2.05
C VAL A 40 12.29 12.54 -3.13
N LEU A 41 12.68 11.59 -3.98
CA LEU A 41 11.78 11.04 -5.00
C LEU A 41 10.87 9.98 -4.35
N THR A 42 9.58 10.25 -4.25
CA THR A 42 8.55 9.32 -3.76
C THR A 42 7.95 8.55 -4.92
N ALA A 43 7.18 7.48 -4.65
CA ALA A 43 6.43 6.77 -5.69
C ALA A 43 5.50 7.71 -6.49
N ARG A 44 4.84 8.65 -5.79
CA ARG A 44 3.95 9.65 -6.40
C ARG A 44 4.72 10.63 -7.29
N SER A 45 5.83 11.19 -6.81
CA SER A 45 6.62 12.12 -7.63
C SER A 45 7.31 11.39 -8.79
N ARG A 46 7.76 10.14 -8.62
CA ARG A 46 8.24 9.30 -9.73
C ARG A 46 7.15 9.08 -10.79
N GLY A 47 5.93 8.75 -10.39
CA GLY A 47 4.79 8.63 -11.31
C GLY A 47 4.55 9.92 -12.08
N ARG A 48 4.55 11.07 -11.40
CA ARG A 48 4.46 12.39 -12.05
C ARG A 48 5.60 12.63 -13.05
N ALA A 49 6.83 12.28 -12.70
CA ALA A 49 7.97 12.43 -13.58
C ALA A 49 7.81 11.59 -14.86
N ALA A 50 7.32 10.35 -14.74
CA ALA A 50 7.06 9.48 -15.88
C ALA A 50 5.92 10.00 -16.76
N TRP A 51 4.84 10.51 -16.16
CA TRP A 51 3.76 11.16 -16.90
C TRP A 51 4.26 12.40 -17.66
N LEU A 52 5.09 13.24 -17.04
CA LEU A 52 5.71 14.38 -17.72
C LEU A 52 6.62 13.95 -18.85
N ALA A 53 7.37 12.87 -18.71
CA ALA A 53 8.28 12.38 -19.75
C ALA A 53 7.54 11.78 -20.96
N THR A 54 6.38 11.15 -20.73
CA THR A 54 5.75 10.28 -21.75
C THR A 54 4.35 10.71 -22.20
N GLY A 55 3.65 11.52 -21.40
CA GLY A 55 2.24 11.85 -21.60
C GLY A 55 1.27 10.66 -21.50
N SER A 56 1.76 9.47 -21.16
CA SER A 56 0.99 8.22 -21.13
C SER A 56 0.24 8.07 -19.80
N PRO A 57 -0.94 7.41 -19.78
CA PRO A 57 -1.64 7.10 -18.54
C PRO A 57 -0.79 6.28 -17.58
N LEU A 58 -0.78 6.66 -16.29
CA LEU A 58 -0.15 5.87 -15.23
C LEU A 58 -0.99 4.64 -14.89
N ALA A 59 -0.32 3.54 -14.53
CA ALA A 59 -0.94 2.28 -14.13
C ALA A 59 -0.25 1.67 -12.91
N GLY A 60 -0.78 0.55 -12.42
CA GLY A 60 -0.15 -0.26 -11.37
C GLY A 60 0.17 0.55 -10.12
N VAL A 61 1.37 0.34 -9.57
CA VAL A 61 1.85 1.02 -8.36
C VAL A 61 1.95 2.54 -8.57
N SER A 62 2.26 2.99 -9.79
CA SER A 62 2.33 4.43 -10.10
C SER A 62 0.95 5.10 -10.09
N ALA A 63 -0.09 4.42 -10.60
CA ALA A 63 -1.46 4.89 -10.47
C ALA A 63 -1.90 4.88 -9.00
N ALA A 64 -1.64 3.81 -8.26
CA ALA A 64 -1.95 3.71 -6.83
C ALA A 64 -1.35 4.88 -6.03
N ALA A 65 -0.07 5.21 -6.27
CA ALA A 65 0.59 6.34 -5.61
C ALA A 65 -0.08 7.70 -5.88
N VAL A 66 -0.57 7.92 -7.11
CA VAL A 66 -1.30 9.14 -7.48
C VAL A 66 -2.71 9.16 -6.90
N LEU A 67 -3.35 7.99 -6.77
CA LEU A 67 -4.65 7.80 -6.12
C LEU A 67 -4.62 7.92 -4.60
N GLY A 68 -3.43 8.09 -4.00
CA GLY A 68 -3.28 8.35 -2.56
C GLY A 68 -2.88 7.13 -1.74
N THR A 69 -2.58 5.99 -2.37
CA THR A 69 -2.05 4.81 -1.69
C THR A 69 -0.72 5.15 -1.03
N ARG A 70 -0.63 4.88 0.27
CA ARG A 70 0.56 5.11 1.10
C ARG A 70 1.52 3.91 1.03
N TRP A 71 2.74 4.10 1.56
CA TRP A 71 3.71 3.03 1.81
C TRP A 71 4.22 2.28 0.56
N LEU A 72 4.23 2.96 -0.58
CA LEU A 72 4.76 2.43 -1.83
C LEU A 72 6.26 2.70 -1.94
N SER A 73 7.01 1.71 -2.44
CA SER A 73 8.45 1.85 -2.66
C SER A 73 8.74 2.97 -3.66
N ALA A 74 9.62 3.88 -3.27
CA ALA A 74 10.17 4.90 -4.15
C ALA A 74 11.14 4.35 -5.20
N GLN A 75 11.64 3.13 -5.01
CA GLN A 75 12.63 2.47 -5.86
C GLN A 75 11.97 1.68 -7.00
N ALA A 76 10.69 1.32 -6.86
CA ALA A 76 9.95 0.67 -7.92
C ALA A 76 9.94 1.53 -9.20
N PRO A 77 10.06 0.92 -10.40
CA PRO A 77 9.98 1.66 -11.65
C PRO A 77 8.61 2.32 -11.80
N ALA A 78 8.54 3.41 -12.55
CA ALA A 78 7.26 3.99 -12.89
C ALA A 78 6.50 3.08 -13.87
N GLU A 79 5.18 3.04 -13.79
CA GLU A 79 4.35 2.18 -14.63
C GLU A 79 3.38 3.02 -15.45
N ILE A 80 3.37 2.78 -16.77
CA ILE A 80 2.51 3.47 -17.73
C ILE A 80 1.80 2.48 -18.65
N VAL A 81 0.72 2.92 -19.28
CA VAL A 81 0.03 2.17 -20.33
C VAL A 81 0.19 2.88 -21.68
N ARG A 82 0.62 2.14 -22.70
CA ARG A 82 0.81 2.62 -24.07
C ARG A 82 0.64 1.46 -25.06
N ARG A 83 0.45 1.75 -26.34
CA ARG A 83 0.19 0.70 -27.35
C ARG A 83 1.40 -0.20 -27.58
N ASP A 84 2.58 0.40 -27.70
CA ASP A 84 3.85 -0.31 -27.79
C ASP A 84 4.52 -0.43 -26.40
N ARG A 85 5.47 -1.34 -26.24
CA ARG A 85 6.18 -1.55 -24.95
C ARG A 85 7.49 -0.77 -24.83
N HIS A 86 7.78 0.16 -25.74
CA HIS A 86 8.98 0.96 -25.63
C HIS A 86 8.86 1.89 -24.41
N ALA A 87 9.90 2.02 -23.61
CA ALA A 87 9.89 2.91 -22.45
C ALA A 87 11.30 3.43 -22.16
N PRO A 88 11.44 4.67 -21.68
CA PRO A 88 12.70 5.14 -21.11
C PRO A 88 13.17 4.23 -19.95
N PRO A 89 14.49 4.14 -19.68
CA PRO A 89 15.00 3.44 -18.52
C PRO A 89 14.30 3.88 -17.22
N GLY A 90 13.96 2.93 -16.36
CA GLY A 90 13.24 3.19 -15.11
C GLY A 90 11.73 3.43 -15.28
N ILE A 91 11.18 3.13 -16.45
CA ILE A 91 9.74 3.07 -16.73
C ILE A 91 9.38 1.70 -17.31
N VAL A 92 8.33 1.09 -16.78
CA VAL A 92 7.68 -0.12 -17.32
C VAL A 92 6.46 0.30 -18.12
N ALA A 93 6.42 -0.12 -19.39
CA ALA A 93 5.28 0.11 -20.26
C ALA A 93 4.44 -1.15 -20.43
N HIS A 94 3.17 -1.04 -20.06
CA HIS A 94 2.16 -2.07 -20.27
C HIS A 94 1.40 -1.84 -21.56
N SER A 95 1.27 -2.88 -22.38
CA SER A 95 0.48 -2.87 -23.62
C SER A 95 -0.98 -3.24 -23.40
N TRP A 96 -1.57 -2.80 -22.28
CA TRP A 96 -2.95 -3.14 -21.94
C TRP A 96 -3.95 -2.33 -22.75
N ARG A 97 -5.06 -2.96 -23.15
CA ARG A 97 -6.20 -2.24 -23.73
C ARG A 97 -6.92 -1.49 -22.59
N LEU A 98 -7.05 -0.18 -22.74
CA LEU A 98 -7.81 0.69 -21.84
C LEU A 98 -9.09 1.13 -22.55
N HIS A 99 -10.23 0.90 -21.90
CA HIS A 99 -11.51 1.50 -22.29
C HIS A 99 -11.59 2.94 -21.77
N PRO A 100 -12.46 3.80 -22.32
CA PRO A 100 -12.64 5.16 -21.82
C PRO A 100 -12.91 5.24 -20.31
N GLY A 101 -13.68 4.31 -19.75
CA GLY A 101 -13.96 4.20 -18.31
C GLY A 101 -12.82 3.66 -17.44
N ASP A 102 -11.70 3.22 -18.04
CA ASP A 102 -10.54 2.72 -17.28
C ASP A 102 -9.61 3.83 -16.82
N VAL A 103 -9.78 5.07 -17.28
CA VAL A 103 -8.85 6.18 -17.04
C VAL A 103 -9.59 7.37 -16.45
N CYS A 104 -9.03 7.95 -15.39
CA CYS A 104 -9.45 9.23 -14.83
C CYS A 104 -8.29 10.23 -14.81
N VAL A 105 -8.56 11.45 -14.35
CA VAL A 105 -7.57 12.51 -14.21
C VAL A 105 -7.44 12.91 -12.74
N VAL A 106 -6.23 12.80 -12.19
CA VAL A 106 -5.92 13.19 -10.81
C VAL A 106 -4.71 14.12 -10.83
N SER A 107 -4.86 15.32 -10.26
CA SER A 107 -3.80 16.35 -10.28
C SER A 107 -3.22 16.59 -11.70
N ARG A 108 -4.11 16.64 -12.71
CA ARG A 108 -3.80 16.76 -14.16
C ARG A 108 -3.13 15.56 -14.82
N MET A 109 -2.78 14.51 -14.06
CA MET A 109 -2.21 13.28 -14.60
C MET A 109 -3.31 12.33 -15.03
N ARG A 110 -3.17 11.73 -16.21
CA ARG A 110 -4.03 10.61 -16.64
C ARG A 110 -3.57 9.37 -15.88
N VAL A 111 -4.49 8.71 -15.18
CA VAL A 111 -4.22 7.52 -14.38
C VAL A 111 -5.33 6.50 -14.57
N THR A 112 -5.04 5.21 -14.42
CA THR A 112 -6.09 4.20 -14.35
C THR A 112 -7.02 4.47 -13.15
N THR A 113 -8.31 4.20 -13.30
CA THR A 113 -9.29 4.35 -12.19
C THR A 113 -8.91 3.47 -10.99
N PRO A 114 -9.43 3.73 -9.77
CA PRO A 114 -9.19 2.87 -8.62
C PRO A 114 -9.50 1.39 -8.89
N ALA A 115 -10.68 1.09 -9.43
CA ALA A 115 -11.07 -0.28 -9.78
C ALA A 115 -10.12 -0.92 -10.81
N ARG A 116 -9.73 -0.17 -11.84
CA ARG A 116 -8.78 -0.65 -12.86
C ARG A 116 -7.38 -0.89 -12.28
N THR A 117 -6.92 0.02 -11.43
CA THR A 117 -5.62 -0.08 -10.74
C THR A 117 -5.60 -1.31 -9.83
N ALA A 118 -6.66 -1.53 -9.04
CA ALA A 118 -6.80 -2.69 -8.20
C ALA A 118 -6.84 -4.00 -9.01
N PHE A 119 -7.61 -4.03 -10.09
CA PHE A 119 -7.68 -5.15 -11.02
C PHE A 119 -6.30 -5.52 -11.60
N ASP A 120 -5.55 -4.52 -12.07
CA ASP A 120 -4.23 -4.74 -12.67
C ASP A 120 -3.20 -5.18 -11.62
N ILE A 121 -3.21 -4.61 -10.41
CA ILE A 121 -2.33 -5.02 -9.30
C ILE A 121 -2.63 -6.46 -8.88
N GLY A 122 -3.89 -6.77 -8.57
CA GLY A 122 -4.28 -8.09 -8.04
C GLY A 122 -4.05 -9.24 -9.03
N ARG A 123 -4.13 -8.99 -10.34
CA ARG A 123 -3.86 -10.04 -11.35
C ARG A 123 -2.38 -10.20 -11.69
N THR A 124 -1.54 -9.20 -11.42
CA THR A 124 -0.12 -9.21 -11.86
C THR A 124 0.86 -9.52 -10.74
N LEU A 125 0.62 -9.04 -9.52
CA LEU A 125 1.50 -9.26 -8.37
C LEU A 125 1.16 -10.56 -7.62
N THR A 126 2.06 -11.01 -6.76
CA THR A 126 1.81 -12.10 -5.81
C THR A 126 0.83 -11.65 -4.73
N CYS A 127 0.17 -12.57 -4.03
CA CYS A 127 -0.77 -12.20 -2.97
C CYS A 127 -0.11 -11.39 -1.84
N SER A 128 1.11 -11.76 -1.45
CA SER A 128 1.89 -11.07 -0.42
C SER A 128 2.26 -9.63 -0.79
N ASP A 129 2.42 -9.34 -2.07
CA ASP A 129 2.72 -7.99 -2.57
C ASP A 129 1.46 -7.19 -2.88
N ALA A 130 0.43 -7.85 -3.44
CA ALA A 130 -0.81 -7.21 -3.86
C ALA A 130 -1.65 -6.75 -2.67
N VAL A 131 -1.91 -7.62 -1.69
CA VAL A 131 -2.87 -7.34 -0.60
C VAL A 131 -2.51 -6.07 0.18
N PRO A 132 -1.26 -5.84 0.64
CA PRO A 132 -0.93 -4.60 1.34
C PRO A 132 -1.16 -3.33 0.51
N ILE A 133 -0.92 -3.41 -0.81
CA ILE A 133 -1.14 -2.29 -1.73
C ILE A 133 -2.65 -2.06 -1.94
N LEU A 134 -3.42 -3.14 -2.09
CA LEU A 134 -4.86 -3.08 -2.29
C LEU A 134 -5.61 -2.62 -1.04
N ASP A 135 -5.24 -3.09 0.15
CA ASP A 135 -5.79 -2.62 1.43
C ASP A 135 -5.63 -1.08 1.51
N ALA A 136 -4.42 -0.58 1.27
CA ALA A 136 -4.12 0.86 1.30
C ALA A 136 -4.79 1.65 0.17
N LEU A 137 -4.94 1.07 -1.03
CA LEU A 137 -5.66 1.68 -2.15
C LEU A 137 -7.16 1.79 -1.86
N MET A 138 -7.78 0.71 -1.37
CA MET A 138 -9.20 0.70 -1.02
C MET A 138 -9.49 1.64 0.14
N ASN A 139 -8.60 1.70 1.13
CA ASN A 139 -8.70 2.68 2.22
C ASN A 139 -8.68 4.12 1.70
N ALA A 140 -7.74 4.45 0.80
CA ALA A 140 -7.58 5.79 0.24
C ALA A 140 -8.71 6.21 -0.72
N THR A 141 -9.31 5.25 -1.43
CA THR A 141 -10.28 5.53 -2.51
C THR A 141 -11.72 5.17 -2.17
N ARG A 142 -11.96 4.47 -1.04
CA ARG A 142 -13.25 3.89 -0.65
C ARG A 142 -13.81 2.87 -1.66
N LEU A 143 -12.94 2.31 -2.51
CA LEU A 143 -13.26 1.27 -3.47
C LEU A 143 -13.65 -0.03 -2.74
N GLY A 144 -14.77 -0.64 -3.14
CA GLY A 144 -15.17 -1.98 -2.69
C GLY A 144 -14.56 -3.10 -3.54
N THR A 145 -14.43 -4.31 -2.97
CA THR A 145 -14.01 -5.51 -3.72
C THR A 145 -14.97 -5.84 -4.87
N ASP A 146 -16.27 -5.60 -4.69
CA ASP A 146 -17.32 -5.90 -5.66
C ASP A 146 -17.16 -5.11 -6.97
N GLU A 147 -16.69 -3.86 -6.90
CA GLU A 147 -16.41 -3.04 -8.08
C GLU A 147 -15.26 -3.63 -8.92
N VAL A 148 -14.26 -4.23 -8.26
CA VAL A 148 -13.13 -4.88 -8.93
C VAL A 148 -13.55 -6.22 -9.53
N LEU A 149 -14.42 -6.96 -8.83
CA LEU A 149 -14.99 -8.22 -9.33
C LEU A 149 -15.88 -7.98 -10.55
N ALA A 150 -16.75 -6.96 -10.51
CA ALA A 150 -17.57 -6.58 -11.66
C ALA A 150 -16.71 -6.24 -12.90
N LEU A 151 -15.57 -5.57 -12.69
CA LEU A 151 -14.61 -5.30 -13.77
C LEU A 151 -13.97 -6.59 -14.33
N ALA A 152 -13.71 -7.58 -13.48
CA ALA A 152 -13.19 -8.88 -13.89
C ALA A 152 -14.23 -9.70 -14.66
N ASP A 153 -15.49 -9.68 -14.22
CA ASP A 153 -16.61 -10.37 -14.86
C ASP A 153 -16.90 -9.80 -16.26
N ALA A 154 -16.79 -8.48 -16.42
CA ALA A 154 -16.91 -7.82 -17.73
C ALA A 154 -15.75 -8.13 -18.69
N ARG A 155 -14.70 -8.83 -18.24
CA ARG A 155 -13.45 -9.07 -19.00
C ARG A 155 -13.00 -10.53 -18.94
N PRO A 156 -13.82 -11.47 -19.46
CA PRO A 156 -13.49 -12.89 -19.43
C PRO A 156 -12.19 -13.18 -20.22
N GLY A 157 -11.45 -14.20 -19.77
CA GLY A 157 -10.23 -14.67 -20.44
C GLY A 157 -8.97 -13.86 -20.15
N MET A 158 -9.04 -12.80 -19.33
CA MET A 158 -7.84 -12.05 -18.93
C MET A 158 -6.90 -12.91 -18.06
N ARG A 159 -5.61 -12.91 -18.41
CA ARG A 159 -4.58 -13.63 -17.64
C ARG A 159 -4.49 -13.08 -16.21
N GLY A 160 -4.50 -13.98 -15.24
CA GLY A 160 -4.33 -13.66 -13.81
C GLY A 160 -5.63 -13.38 -13.05
N VAL A 161 -6.80 -13.51 -13.67
CA VAL A 161 -8.10 -13.25 -12.99
C VAL A 161 -8.34 -14.21 -11.82
N ARG A 162 -7.92 -15.47 -11.91
CA ARG A 162 -7.98 -16.40 -10.76
C ARG A 162 -7.23 -15.86 -9.54
N ARG A 163 -5.99 -15.39 -9.76
CA ARG A 163 -5.17 -14.77 -8.71
C ARG A 163 -5.83 -13.52 -8.16
N LEU A 164 -6.40 -12.67 -9.02
CA LEU A 164 -7.13 -11.48 -8.58
C LEU A 164 -8.24 -11.86 -7.60
N ARG A 165 -9.03 -12.91 -7.87
CA ARG A 165 -10.08 -13.36 -6.95
C ARG A 165 -9.51 -13.83 -5.61
N GLU A 166 -8.49 -14.70 -5.64
CA GLU A 166 -7.78 -15.15 -4.44
C GLU A 166 -7.25 -13.98 -3.62
N VAL A 167 -6.68 -12.96 -4.28
CA VAL A 167 -6.22 -11.72 -3.64
C VAL A 167 -7.37 -10.94 -3.01
N LEU A 168 -8.49 -10.74 -3.73
CA LEU A 168 -9.63 -9.97 -3.22
C LEU A 168 -10.30 -10.64 -2.02
N ASP A 169 -10.31 -11.97 -1.95
CA ASP A 169 -10.80 -12.72 -0.77
C ASP A 169 -9.94 -12.45 0.48
N MET A 170 -8.67 -12.10 0.28
CA MET A 170 -7.71 -11.78 1.33
C MET A 170 -7.62 -10.27 1.63
N VAL A 171 -8.24 -9.40 0.85
CA VAL A 171 -8.17 -7.95 1.09
C VAL A 171 -9.05 -7.55 2.28
N ASP A 172 -8.56 -6.58 3.04
CA ASP A 172 -9.26 -5.90 4.12
C ASP A 172 -8.88 -4.42 4.12
N GLY A 173 -9.78 -3.56 3.62
CA GLY A 173 -9.56 -2.12 3.52
C GLY A 173 -9.39 -1.38 4.87
N GLY A 174 -9.48 -2.09 6.00
CA GLY A 174 -9.25 -1.57 7.34
C GLY A 174 -7.76 -1.47 7.75
N ALA A 175 -6.83 -2.15 7.07
CA ALA A 175 -5.41 -2.12 7.45
C ALA A 175 -4.79 -0.71 7.23
N GLU A 176 -4.08 -0.20 8.23
CA GLU A 176 -3.50 1.16 8.19
C GLU A 176 -2.03 1.17 7.79
N SER A 177 -1.36 0.01 7.84
CA SER A 177 0.01 -0.20 7.39
C SER A 177 0.20 -1.52 6.61
N PRO A 178 1.18 -1.61 5.70
CA PRO A 178 1.48 -2.84 5.00
C PRO A 178 1.89 -4.00 5.92
N GLN A 179 2.45 -3.69 7.08
CA GLN A 179 2.90 -4.69 8.04
C GLN A 179 1.72 -5.33 8.77
N GLU A 180 0.66 -4.57 9.07
CA GLU A 180 -0.61 -5.13 9.53
C GLU A 180 -1.21 -6.09 8.48
N SER A 181 -1.28 -5.68 7.21
CA SER A 181 -1.76 -6.56 6.13
C SER A 181 -0.93 -7.85 6.05
N ARG A 182 0.40 -7.76 6.14
CA ARG A 182 1.30 -8.94 6.13
C ARG A 182 1.10 -9.84 7.34
N LEU A 183 0.99 -9.26 8.54
CA LEU A 183 0.73 -10.01 9.76
C LEU A 183 -0.60 -10.76 9.66
N ARG A 184 -1.65 -10.09 9.17
CA ARG A 184 -2.96 -10.71 8.92
C ARG A 184 -2.87 -11.88 7.94
N LEU A 185 -2.09 -11.74 6.86
CA LEU A 185 -1.84 -12.84 5.91
C LEU A 185 -1.08 -14.01 6.55
N VAL A 186 -0.09 -13.74 7.40
CA VAL A 186 0.64 -14.79 8.14
C VAL A 186 -0.30 -15.58 9.04
N LEU A 187 -1.16 -14.88 9.80
CA LEU A 187 -2.09 -15.52 10.74
C LEU A 187 -3.15 -16.36 10.00
N THR A 188 -3.79 -15.77 8.98
CA THR A 188 -4.84 -16.45 8.21
C THR A 188 -4.28 -17.58 7.34
N GLY A 189 -3.11 -17.40 6.74
CA GLY A 189 -2.41 -18.45 5.99
C GLY A 189 -2.00 -19.65 6.83
N ALA A 190 -1.85 -19.47 8.14
CA ALA A 190 -1.58 -20.55 9.10
C ALA A 190 -2.83 -21.26 9.63
N GLY A 191 -4.01 -20.98 9.04
CA GLY A 191 -5.27 -21.60 9.42
C GLY A 191 -5.92 -21.03 10.68
N LEU A 192 -5.42 -19.90 11.21
CA LEU A 192 -6.09 -19.23 12.31
C LEU A 192 -7.38 -18.54 11.82
N PRO A 193 -8.42 -18.42 12.66
CA PRO A 193 -9.66 -17.73 12.29
C PRO A 193 -9.36 -16.31 11.77
N LYS A 194 -10.13 -15.81 10.80
CA LYS A 194 -9.93 -14.45 10.28
C LYS A 194 -10.05 -13.42 11.41
N PRO A 195 -9.01 -12.62 11.70
CA PRO A 195 -9.10 -11.59 12.72
C PRO A 195 -9.94 -10.41 12.22
N GLN A 196 -10.61 -9.73 13.13
CA GLN A 196 -11.17 -8.40 12.87
C GLN A 196 -10.04 -7.38 12.97
N THR A 197 -9.95 -6.47 12.02
CA THR A 197 -8.99 -5.36 12.02
C THR A 197 -9.54 -4.12 12.74
N GLN A 198 -8.63 -3.27 13.22
CA GLN A 198 -8.92 -1.97 13.85
C GLN A 198 -9.97 -2.05 14.96
N ILE A 199 -9.75 -2.95 15.92
CA ILE A 199 -10.70 -3.16 17.03
C ILE A 199 -10.62 -1.97 18.00
N GLU A 200 -11.73 -1.25 18.14
CA GLU A 200 -11.86 -0.08 19.02
C GLU A 200 -12.51 -0.41 20.37
N PHE A 201 -11.84 0.00 21.45
CA PHE A 201 -12.35 -0.01 22.82
C PHE A 201 -12.74 1.41 23.23
N ARG A 202 -13.93 1.86 22.81
CA ARG A 202 -14.39 3.26 23.00
C ARG A 202 -14.33 3.75 24.44
N GLY A 203 -14.69 2.88 25.40
CA GLY A 203 -14.64 3.22 26.83
C GLY A 203 -13.22 3.41 27.39
N LEU A 204 -12.21 2.80 26.75
CA LEU A 204 -10.81 2.89 27.16
C LEU A 204 -9.99 3.83 26.27
N ARG A 205 -10.57 4.31 25.16
CA ARG A 205 -9.89 5.06 24.08
C ARG A 205 -8.65 4.32 23.55
N ILE A 206 -8.74 2.99 23.49
CA ILE A 206 -7.70 2.09 22.97
C ILE A 206 -8.15 1.53 21.62
N ARG A 207 -7.23 1.40 20.67
CA ARG A 207 -7.47 0.74 19.38
C ARG A 207 -6.34 -0.20 19.05
N VAL A 208 -6.65 -1.47 18.83
CA VAL A 208 -5.68 -2.53 18.51
C VAL A 208 -5.76 -2.90 17.03
N ASP A 209 -4.64 -3.28 16.44
CA ASP A 209 -4.54 -3.46 14.98
C ASP A 209 -5.45 -4.57 14.46
N MET A 210 -5.47 -5.71 15.16
CA MET A 210 -6.36 -6.81 14.85
C MET A 210 -6.57 -7.77 16.02
N GLY A 211 -7.57 -8.62 15.93
CA GLY A 211 -7.80 -9.66 16.94
C GLY A 211 -9.14 -10.36 16.81
N TRP A 212 -9.57 -10.98 17.90
CA TRP A 212 -10.81 -11.73 17.98
C TRP A 212 -11.58 -11.41 19.26
N TRP A 213 -12.70 -10.71 19.13
CA TRP A 213 -13.58 -10.37 20.26
C TRP A 213 -14.05 -11.60 21.04
N ARG A 214 -14.45 -12.65 20.32
CA ARG A 214 -14.99 -13.88 20.93
C ARG A 214 -14.01 -14.53 21.91
N TRP A 215 -12.73 -14.51 21.59
CA TRP A 215 -11.66 -15.15 22.39
C TRP A 215 -10.82 -14.13 23.16
N LYS A 216 -11.14 -12.82 23.04
CA LYS A 216 -10.39 -11.71 23.64
C LYS A 216 -8.87 -11.80 23.40
N VAL A 217 -8.47 -12.10 22.16
CA VAL A 217 -7.05 -12.11 21.77
C VAL A 217 -6.81 -10.96 20.81
N ALA A 218 -5.85 -10.09 21.13
CA ALA A 218 -5.41 -8.99 20.28
C ALA A 218 -3.99 -9.24 19.78
N VAL A 219 -3.70 -8.82 18.55
CA VAL A 219 -2.37 -8.86 17.95
C VAL A 219 -2.03 -7.47 17.44
N GLU A 220 -0.87 -6.95 17.83
CA GLU A 220 -0.42 -5.60 17.50
C GLU A 220 0.94 -5.65 16.82
N TYR A 221 1.06 -4.93 15.71
CA TYR A 221 2.33 -4.71 15.05
C TYR A 221 3.04 -3.52 15.70
N ASP A 222 4.22 -3.79 16.27
CA ASP A 222 5.04 -2.78 16.92
C ASP A 222 6.14 -2.28 15.96
N GLY A 223 5.91 -1.09 15.40
CA GLY A 223 6.90 -0.40 14.59
C GLY A 223 8.09 0.07 15.43
N ILE A 224 9.31 -0.03 14.88
CA ILE A 224 10.58 0.37 15.53
C ILE A 224 10.59 1.85 16.00
N GLN A 225 9.63 2.68 15.56
CA GLN A 225 9.62 4.13 15.79
C GLN A 225 9.09 4.58 17.17
N HIS A 226 8.65 3.68 18.06
CA HIS A 226 8.01 4.07 19.32
C HIS A 226 8.94 4.17 20.55
N TRP A 227 10.23 3.84 20.42
CA TRP A 227 11.09 3.64 21.60
C TRP A 227 11.66 4.91 22.27
N ASN A 228 11.64 6.07 21.59
CA ASN A 228 12.34 7.28 22.08
C ASN A 228 11.48 8.29 22.86
N ASP A 229 10.19 8.02 23.09
CA ASP A 229 9.33 8.91 23.90
C ASP A 229 8.92 8.22 25.22
N ALA A 230 9.28 8.83 26.35
CA ALA A 230 8.93 8.33 27.68
C ALA A 230 7.41 8.36 27.94
N LYS A 231 6.69 9.34 27.38
CA LYS A 231 5.23 9.43 27.53
C LYS A 231 4.52 8.33 26.75
N GLN A 232 4.99 8.06 25.52
CA GLN A 232 4.46 6.98 24.70
C GLN A 232 4.67 5.61 25.38
N ARG A 233 5.85 5.37 25.95
CA ARG A 233 6.14 4.12 26.68
C ARG A 233 5.23 3.94 27.90
N SER A 234 5.01 4.99 28.68
CA SER A 234 4.11 4.93 29.83
C SER A 234 2.66 4.64 29.41
N TRP A 235 2.21 5.29 28.33
CA TRP A 235 0.88 5.05 27.77
C TRP A 235 0.72 3.63 27.24
N ASP A 236 1.72 3.08 26.55
CA ASP A 236 1.68 1.72 26.02
C ASP A 236 1.57 0.68 27.16
N ILE A 237 2.28 0.89 28.27
CA ILE A 237 2.18 0.02 29.46
C ILE A 237 0.77 0.08 30.05
N GLU A 238 0.24 1.29 30.27
CA GLU A 238 -1.10 1.49 30.85
C GLU A 238 -2.20 0.92 29.94
N ARG A 239 -2.05 1.08 28.62
CA ARG A 239 -2.94 0.53 27.61
C ARG A 239 -3.00 -1.00 27.68
N ILE A 240 -1.84 -1.66 27.76
CA ILE A 240 -1.79 -3.13 27.83
C ILE A 240 -2.43 -3.61 29.13
N ALA A 241 -2.12 -2.97 30.27
CA ALA A 241 -2.73 -3.32 31.55
C ALA A 241 -4.26 -3.21 31.52
N LYS A 242 -4.81 -2.15 30.92
CA LYS A 242 -6.26 -1.98 30.75
C LYS A 242 -6.91 -3.06 29.87
N LEU A 243 -6.22 -3.51 28.82
CA LEU A 243 -6.69 -4.62 27.99
C LEU A 243 -6.67 -5.94 28.78
N GLU A 244 -5.61 -6.19 29.53
CA GLU A 244 -5.47 -7.38 30.38
C GLU A 244 -6.52 -7.41 31.50
N GLU A 245 -6.80 -6.28 32.15
CA GLU A 245 -7.90 -6.12 33.12
C GLU A 245 -9.27 -6.42 32.51
N ALA A 246 -9.47 -6.09 31.23
CA ALA A 246 -10.67 -6.45 30.48
C ALA A 246 -10.70 -7.92 30.02
N GLY A 247 -9.68 -8.71 30.39
CA GLY A 247 -9.51 -10.13 30.09
C GLY A 247 -8.97 -10.39 28.69
N TRP A 248 -8.25 -9.44 28.09
CA TRP A 248 -7.62 -9.62 26.78
C TRP A 248 -6.19 -10.12 26.89
N ALA A 249 -5.85 -11.09 26.04
CA ALA A 249 -4.46 -11.46 25.78
C ALA A 249 -3.92 -10.64 24.61
N VAL A 250 -2.84 -9.88 24.84
CA VAL A 250 -2.20 -9.06 23.80
C VAL A 250 -0.91 -9.70 23.31
N VAL A 251 -0.76 -9.88 21.99
CA VAL A 251 0.46 -10.38 21.34
C VAL A 251 1.08 -9.26 20.51
N ARG A 252 2.22 -8.73 20.97
CA ARG A 252 3.00 -7.74 20.21
C ARG A 252 3.97 -8.43 19.25
N VAL A 253 4.02 -7.92 18.02
CA VAL A 253 4.82 -8.45 16.92
C VAL A 253 5.71 -7.35 16.37
N SER A 254 7.03 -7.52 16.49
CA SER A 254 7.98 -6.58 15.88
C SER A 254 8.24 -6.86 14.40
N ALA A 255 8.81 -5.88 13.70
CA ALA A 255 9.26 -6.03 12.32
C ALA A 255 10.21 -7.23 12.11
N GLU A 256 11.14 -7.44 13.06
CA GLU A 256 12.09 -8.56 12.99
C GLU A 256 11.38 -9.91 13.15
N MET A 257 10.44 -10.00 14.12
CA MET A 257 9.68 -11.24 14.31
C MET A 257 8.86 -11.55 13.07
N LEU A 258 8.18 -10.56 12.49
CA LEU A 258 7.37 -10.76 11.29
C LEU A 258 8.22 -11.20 10.10
N ALA A 259 9.43 -10.67 9.97
CA ALA A 259 10.33 -10.99 8.85
C ALA A 259 11.04 -12.34 9.00
N ARG A 260 11.33 -12.79 10.22
CA ARG A 260 12.24 -13.94 10.45
C ARG A 260 11.67 -15.06 11.31
N ARG A 261 10.55 -14.84 12.00
CA ARG A 261 10.00 -15.74 13.01
C ARG A 261 8.47 -15.83 12.93
N SER A 262 7.93 -15.84 11.72
CA SER A 262 6.48 -15.91 11.46
C SER A 262 5.82 -17.13 12.12
N GLU A 263 6.47 -18.29 12.09
CA GLU A 263 5.99 -19.52 12.74
C GLU A 263 5.87 -19.35 14.27
N ALA A 264 6.85 -18.72 14.91
CA ALA A 264 6.80 -18.45 16.35
C ALA A 264 5.69 -17.47 16.73
N ILE A 265 5.39 -16.49 15.86
CA ILE A 265 4.24 -15.58 16.04
C ILE A 265 2.94 -16.40 15.97
N VAL A 266 2.80 -17.24 14.94
CA VAL A 266 1.61 -18.08 14.75
C VAL A 266 1.37 -18.97 15.94
N GLU A 267 2.39 -19.70 16.42
CA GLU A 267 2.24 -20.59 17.58
C GLU A 267 1.85 -19.81 18.84
N ARG A 268 2.49 -18.67 19.09
CA ARG A 268 2.14 -17.83 20.24
C ARG A 268 0.69 -17.36 20.20
N VAL A 269 0.20 -16.95 19.02
CA VAL A 269 -1.20 -16.54 18.87
C VAL A 269 -2.15 -17.74 19.01
N ARG A 270 -1.78 -18.89 18.43
CA ARG A 270 -2.54 -20.14 18.51
C ARG A 270 -2.69 -20.63 19.95
N GLU A 271 -1.63 -20.58 20.75
CA GLU A 271 -1.67 -20.91 22.18
C GLU A 271 -2.64 -20.00 22.95
N LYS A 272 -2.62 -18.68 22.69
CA LYS A 272 -3.56 -17.74 23.32
C LYS A 272 -5.00 -17.99 22.91
N LEU A 273 -5.23 -18.32 21.63
CA LEU A 273 -6.55 -18.69 21.13
C LEU A 273 -7.07 -19.99 21.78
N ARG A 274 -6.23 -21.03 21.86
CA ARG A 274 -6.58 -22.30 22.54
C ARG A 274 -6.90 -22.09 24.01
N ALA A 275 -6.08 -21.33 24.73
CA ALA A 275 -6.31 -20.99 26.13
C ALA A 275 -7.64 -20.25 26.35
N ALA A 276 -8.09 -19.50 25.34
CA ALA A 276 -9.38 -18.81 25.34
C ALA A 276 -10.55 -19.66 24.80
N GLY A 277 -10.34 -20.96 24.48
CA GLY A 277 -11.38 -21.87 24.01
C GLY A 277 -11.65 -21.84 22.50
N CYS A 278 -10.69 -21.39 21.69
CA CYS A 278 -10.76 -21.47 20.23
C CYS A 278 -10.34 -22.87 19.73
N PRO A 279 -11.11 -23.51 18.82
CA PRO A 279 -10.76 -24.81 18.25
C PRO A 279 -9.75 -24.68 17.10
N VAL A 280 -8.47 -24.48 17.44
CA VAL A 280 -7.32 -24.31 16.52
C VAL A 280 -6.10 -25.12 16.96
#